data_AF-A0A938PXU7-F1
#
_entry.id   AF-A0A938PXU7-F1
#
_cell.length_a   1.000
_cell.length_b   1.000
_cell.length_c   1.000
_cell.angle_alpha   90.00
_cell.angle_beta   90.00
_cell.angle_gamma   90.00
#
_symmetry.space_group_name_H-M   'P 1'
#
loop_
_entity.id
_entity.type
_entity.pdbx_description
1 polymer ?
#
loop_
_entity_poly.entity_id
_entity_poly.type
_entity_poly.pdbx_seq_one_letter_code
_entity_poly.pdbx_strand_id
1 'polypeptide(L)'
;MKKIVLIGFAFILLIDSNLVSAHAVVTDHTLAFEQPKVNEPKKIELTFNSKVELGLSRVFLVSKGDKHTLLKISKGEKQGNVVVSIPPLSAGDYALLYKIFAADGHLTEDVIYFAVKP
;
A
#
# COMPACT_ATOMS: atom_id res chain seq x y z
N MET A 1 -18.55 17.80 46.60
CA MET A 1 -18.77 18.34 45.23
C MET A 1 -17.47 18.47 44.43
N LYS A 2 -16.41 19.12 44.93
CA LYS A 2 -15.11 19.28 44.22
C LYS A 2 -14.42 17.96 43.80
N LYS A 3 -14.51 16.90 44.62
CA LYS A 3 -13.90 15.58 44.32
C LYS A 3 -14.60 14.81 43.19
N ILE A 4 -15.92 15.02 43.00
CA ILE A 4 -16.70 14.38 41.92
C ILE A 4 -16.37 15.03 40.57
N VAL A 5 -16.17 16.35 40.56
CA VAL A 5 -15.69 17.09 39.38
C VAL A 5 -14.27 16.64 38.98
N LEU A 6 -13.40 16.40 39.96
CA LEU A 6 -12.03 15.93 39.71
C LEU A 6 -12.00 14.51 39.10
N ILE A 7 -12.89 13.61 39.57
CA ILE A 7 -13.01 12.24 39.04
C ILE A 7 -13.59 12.24 37.62
N GLY A 8 -14.56 13.12 37.33
CA GLY A 8 -15.09 13.29 35.97
C GLY A 8 -14.03 13.79 34.97
N PHE A 9 -13.14 14.68 35.40
CA PHE A 9 -12.05 15.19 34.56
C PHE A 9 -10.99 14.11 34.27
N ALA A 10 -10.72 13.23 35.24
CA ALA A 10 -9.81 12.10 35.04
C ALA A 10 -10.37 11.04 34.07
N PHE A 11 -11.70 10.89 33.97
CA PHE A 11 -12.33 9.93 33.07
C PHE A 11 -12.29 10.39 31.60
N ILE A 12 -12.27 11.70 31.34
CA ILE A 12 -12.20 12.28 29.98
C ILE A 12 -10.81 12.09 29.35
N LEU A 13 -9.74 11.96 30.16
CA LEU A 13 -8.37 11.72 29.67
C LEU A 13 -8.11 10.25 29.24
N LEU A 14 -9.06 9.34 29.50
CA LEU A 14 -8.93 7.91 29.15
C LEU A 14 -9.63 7.53 27.84
N ILE A 15 -10.24 8.49 27.15
CA ILE A 15 -11.00 8.26 25.93
C ILE A 15 -10.24 8.87 24.75
N ASP A 16 -9.27 8.14 24.22
CA ASP A 16 -8.91 8.08 22.79
C ASP A 16 -7.51 7.48 22.59
N SER A 17 -7.37 6.20 22.95
CA SER A 17 -6.35 5.36 22.30
C SER A 17 -6.95 4.81 21.00
N ASN A 18 -7.29 5.70 20.06
CA ASN A 18 -7.48 5.24 18.70
C ASN A 18 -6.17 4.58 18.29
N LEU A 19 -6.25 3.33 17.82
CA LEU A 19 -5.12 2.63 17.19
C LEU A 19 -4.75 3.41 15.93
N VAL A 20 -3.99 4.49 16.11
CA VAL A 20 -3.46 5.29 15.01
C VAL A 20 -2.44 4.40 14.32
N SER A 21 -2.86 3.79 13.21
CA SER A 21 -1.92 3.10 12.33
C SER A 21 -1.15 4.18 11.57
N ALA A 22 0.01 4.54 12.09
CA ALA A 22 0.86 5.62 11.57
C ALA A 22 1.66 5.25 10.31
N HIS A 23 1.24 4.23 9.56
CA HIS A 23 1.95 3.73 8.39
C HIS A 23 0.96 3.23 7.33
N ALA A 24 1.31 3.38 6.04
CA ALA A 24 0.61 2.76 4.93
C ALA A 24 1.21 1.38 4.63
N VAL A 25 0.62 0.34 5.22
CA VAL A 25 1.04 -1.05 4.99
C VAL A 25 0.03 -1.74 4.08
N VAL A 26 0.52 -2.57 3.16
CA VAL A 26 -0.35 -3.39 2.30
C VAL A 26 -1.12 -4.39 3.15
N THR A 27 -2.45 -4.35 3.07
CA THR A 27 -3.36 -5.29 3.73
C THR A 27 -3.92 -6.34 2.78
N ASP A 28 -3.98 -6.03 1.48
CA ASP A 28 -4.46 -6.93 0.44
C ASP A 28 -3.89 -6.53 -0.93
N HIS A 29 -3.75 -7.50 -1.84
CA HIS A 29 -3.30 -7.24 -3.21
C HIS A 29 -3.77 -8.32 -4.21
N THR A 30 -4.11 -7.90 -5.43
CA THR A 30 -4.60 -8.81 -6.49
C THR A 30 -3.63 -9.93 -6.82
N LEU A 31 -2.31 -9.70 -6.69
CA LEU A 31 -1.28 -10.70 -6.95
C LEU A 31 -1.34 -11.92 -6.01
N ALA A 32 -2.03 -11.83 -4.87
CA ALA A 32 -2.17 -12.96 -3.94
C ALA A 32 -3.02 -14.10 -4.54
N PHE A 33 -3.94 -13.78 -5.45
CA PHE A 33 -4.88 -14.73 -6.03
C PHE A 33 -4.90 -14.71 -7.57
N GLU A 34 -4.38 -13.66 -8.21
CA GLU A 34 -4.42 -13.54 -9.67
C GLU A 34 -3.11 -12.97 -10.24
N GLN A 35 -2.27 -13.84 -10.79
CA GLN A 35 -0.99 -13.48 -11.42
C GLN A 35 -1.19 -12.85 -12.81
N PRO A 36 -0.24 -12.01 -13.30
CA PRO A 36 -0.24 -11.57 -14.69
C PRO A 36 0.00 -12.73 -15.65
N LYS A 37 -0.62 -12.66 -16.84
CA LYS A 37 -0.40 -13.63 -17.92
C LYS A 37 0.74 -13.17 -18.81
N VAL A 38 1.40 -14.14 -19.45
CA VAL A 38 2.52 -13.87 -20.36
C VAL A 38 2.06 -12.96 -21.51
N ASN A 39 2.85 -11.92 -21.76
CA ASN A 39 2.66 -10.95 -22.84
C ASN A 39 1.31 -10.21 -22.80
N GLU A 40 0.63 -10.18 -21.65
CA GLU A 40 -0.60 -9.43 -21.47
C GLU A 40 -0.41 -8.31 -20.44
N PRO A 41 -0.88 -7.08 -20.71
CA PRO A 41 -0.85 -6.02 -19.70
C PRO A 41 -1.86 -6.34 -18.60
N LYS A 42 -1.55 -5.94 -17.37
CA LYS A 42 -2.45 -6.16 -16.23
C LYS A 42 -2.50 -4.95 -15.31
N LYS A 43 -3.69 -4.64 -14.82
CA LYS A 43 -3.86 -3.76 -13.67
C LYS A 43 -3.92 -4.62 -12.41
N ILE A 44 -3.15 -4.25 -11.40
CA ILE A 44 -3.25 -4.85 -10.09
C ILE A 44 -3.68 -3.79 -9.09
N GLU A 45 -4.30 -4.23 -8.00
CA GLU A 45 -4.65 -3.36 -6.89
C GLU A 45 -3.78 -3.70 -5.68
N LEU A 46 -3.26 -2.65 -5.04
CA LEU A 46 -2.64 -2.71 -3.72
C LEU A 46 -3.55 -1.95 -2.76
N THR A 47 -4.04 -2.62 -1.73
CA THR A 47 -4.86 -2.01 -0.68
C THR A 47 -4.01 -1.74 0.54
N PHE A 48 -4.00 -0.49 0.97
CA PHE A 48 -3.33 -0.02 2.17
C PHE A 48 -4.37 0.24 3.27
N ASN A 49 -3.95 0.06 4.52
CA ASN A 49 -4.74 0.39 5.71
C ASN A 49 -4.93 1.90 5.95
N SER A 50 -4.33 2.76 5.13
CA SER A 50 -4.38 4.22 5.27
C SER A 50 -4.52 4.92 3.91
N LYS A 51 -4.90 6.21 3.95
CA LYS A 51 -4.96 7.03 2.74
C LYS A 51 -3.56 7.26 2.18
N VAL A 52 -3.43 7.13 0.86
CA VAL A 52 -2.16 7.29 0.13
C VAL A 52 -2.12 8.61 -0.63
N GLU A 53 -1.00 9.32 -0.51
CA GLU A 53 -0.67 10.50 -1.31
C GLU A 53 0.07 10.08 -2.59
N LEU A 54 -0.72 9.85 -3.66
CA LEU A 54 -0.22 9.28 -4.92
C LEU A 54 0.88 10.09 -5.59
N GLY A 55 0.81 11.42 -5.54
CA GLY A 55 1.81 12.30 -6.16
C GLY A 55 3.21 12.19 -5.54
N LEU A 56 3.30 11.66 -4.32
CA LEU A 56 4.55 11.44 -3.58
C LEU A 56 4.95 9.95 -3.55
N SER A 57 4.08 9.07 -4.06
CA SER A 57 4.26 7.63 -4.03
C SER A 57 4.85 7.10 -5.34
N ARG A 58 5.60 6.00 -5.27
CA ARG A 58 6.21 5.35 -6.43
C ARG A 58 6.11 3.84 -6.32
N VAL A 59 5.92 3.18 -7.45
CA VAL A 59 5.96 1.71 -7.55
C VAL A 59 6.87 1.35 -8.72
N PHE A 60 7.79 0.43 -8.47
CA PHE A 60 8.77 -0.06 -9.44
C PHE A 60 8.54 -1.54 -9.72
N LEU A 61 8.56 -1.91 -10.99
CA LEU A 61 8.77 -3.29 -11.40
C LEU A 61 10.26 -3.59 -11.31
N VAL A 62 10.61 -4.59 -10.53
CA VAL A 62 11.97 -5.14 -10.45
C VAL A 62 12.01 -6.43 -11.27
N SER A 63 12.90 -6.47 -12.26
CA SER A 63 13.14 -7.66 -13.08
C SER A 63 14.55 -8.21 -12.87
N LYS A 64 14.85 -9.36 -13.50
CA LYS A 64 16.15 -10.04 -13.41
C LYS A 64 17.31 -9.07 -13.60
N GLY A 65 18.30 -9.18 -12.71
CA GLY A 65 19.45 -8.26 -12.68
C GLY A 65 19.18 -6.96 -11.91
N ASP A 66 18.16 -6.95 -11.05
CA ASP A 66 17.77 -5.81 -10.21
C ASP A 66 17.44 -4.55 -11.03
N LYS A 67 16.83 -4.74 -12.21
CA LYS A 67 16.45 -3.63 -13.08
C LYS A 67 15.12 -3.06 -12.61
N HIS A 68 15.14 -1.79 -12.19
CA HIS A 68 13.94 -1.10 -11.70
C HIS A 68 13.29 -0.28 -12.82
N THR A 69 12.00 -0.50 -13.04
CA THR A 69 11.20 0.25 -14.02
C THR A 69 10.03 0.91 -13.30
N LEU A 70 9.94 2.24 -13.35
CA LEU A 70 8.84 2.98 -12.73
C LEU A 70 7.52 2.62 -13.42
N LEU A 71 6.52 2.22 -12.63
CA LEU A 71 5.18 1.90 -13.11
C LEU A 71 4.22 3.08 -12.96
N LYS A 72 3.23 3.14 -13.86
CA LYS A 72 2.12 4.08 -13.72
C LYS A 72 1.19 3.61 -12.62
N ILE A 73 0.91 4.51 -11.67
CA ILE A 73 -0.06 4.29 -10.59
C ILE A 73 -1.23 5.26 -10.71
N SER A 74 -2.39 4.84 -10.24
CA SER A 74 -3.61 5.64 -10.18
C SER A 74 -4.42 5.31 -8.93
N LYS A 75 -5.35 6.19 -8.58
CA LYS A 75 -6.27 5.96 -7.47
C LYS A 75 -7.24 4.83 -7.81
N GLY A 76 -7.41 3.89 -6.90
CA GLY A 76 -8.48 2.90 -6.97
C GLY A 76 -9.82 3.44 -6.47
N GLU A 77 -10.80 2.55 -6.36
CA GLU A 77 -12.17 2.94 -5.98
C GLU A 77 -12.28 3.33 -4.50
N LYS A 78 -11.52 2.64 -3.63
CA LYS A 78 -11.56 2.82 -2.18
C LYS A 78 -10.41 3.69 -1.69
N GLN A 79 -10.57 4.28 -0.51
CA GLN A 79 -9.45 4.92 0.18
C GLN A 79 -8.34 3.90 0.45
N GLY A 80 -7.09 4.33 0.30
CA GLY A 80 -5.94 3.43 0.44
C GLY A 80 -5.80 2.41 -0.70
N ASN A 81 -6.62 2.43 -1.74
CA ASN A 81 -6.47 1.53 -2.87
C ASN A 81 -5.66 2.20 -4.00
N VAL A 82 -4.59 1.56 -4.42
CA VAL A 82 -3.67 2.02 -5.46
C VAL A 82 -3.69 1.01 -6.60
N VAL A 83 -4.06 1.48 -7.79
CA VAL A 83 -4.05 0.67 -9.02
C VAL A 83 -2.70 0.85 -9.71
N VAL A 84 -1.97 -0.23 -9.92
CA VAL A 84 -0.67 -0.26 -10.61
C VAL A 84 -0.85 -0.89 -11.98
N SER A 85 -0.38 -0.20 -13.03
CA SER A 85 -0.42 -0.72 -14.40
C SER A 85 0.89 -1.45 -14.74
N ILE A 86 0.81 -2.77 -14.85
CA ILE A 86 1.89 -3.66 -15.25
C ILE A 86 1.89 -3.81 -16.78
N PRO A 87 3.01 -3.56 -17.47
CA PRO A 87 3.11 -3.78 -18.91
C PRO A 87 3.09 -5.29 -19.25
N PRO A 88 2.95 -5.68 -20.53
CA PRO A 88 3.16 -7.07 -20.94
C PRO A 88 4.52 -7.60 -20.46
N LEU A 89 4.53 -8.74 -19.77
CA LEU A 89 5.73 -9.36 -19.23
C LEU A 89 5.98 -10.72 -19.86
N SER A 90 7.24 -11.04 -20.14
CA SER A 90 7.64 -12.41 -20.45
C SER A 90 7.57 -13.28 -19.19
N ALA A 91 7.50 -14.60 -19.36
CA ALA A 91 7.55 -15.54 -18.24
C ALA A 91 8.82 -15.35 -17.40
N GLY A 92 8.68 -15.40 -16.08
CA GLY A 92 9.79 -15.21 -15.15
C GLY A 92 9.37 -14.63 -13.80
N ASP A 93 10.37 -14.43 -12.94
CA ASP A 93 10.21 -13.87 -11.61
C ASP A 93 10.38 -12.35 -11.63
N TYR A 94 9.52 -11.68 -10.87
CA TYR A 94 9.47 -10.24 -10.74
C TYR A 94 9.19 -9.84 -9.30
N ALA A 95 9.42 -8.56 -9.00
CA ALA A 95 8.94 -7.97 -7.77
C ALA A 95 8.34 -6.59 -8.03
N LEU A 96 7.45 -6.18 -7.14
CA LEU A 96 6.99 -4.81 -7.01
C LEU A 96 7.61 -4.19 -5.78
N LEU A 97 8.60 -3.33 -5.99
CA LEU A 97 9.13 -2.47 -4.95
C LEU A 97 8.27 -1.20 -4.88
N TYR A 98 7.65 -0.94 -3.75
CA TYR A 98 6.81 0.23 -3.57
C TYR A 98 7.35 1.15 -2.48
N LYS A 99 7.18 2.45 -2.70
CA LYS A 99 7.50 3.55 -1.77
C LYS A 99 6.24 4.39 -1.65
N ILE A 100 5.50 4.23 -0.57
CA ILE A 100 4.14 4.72 -0.41
C ILE A 100 4.10 5.77 0.68
N PHE A 101 3.63 6.97 0.32
CA PHE A 101 3.49 8.08 1.24
C PHE A 101 2.06 8.08 1.81
N ALA A 102 1.94 7.84 3.11
CA ALA A 102 0.68 7.91 3.82
C ALA A 102 0.26 9.38 4.02
N ALA A 103 -1.05 9.61 4.14
CA ALA A 103 -1.58 10.94 4.44
C ALA A 103 -1.18 11.46 5.84
N ASP A 104 -0.67 10.58 6.72
CA ASP A 104 -0.10 10.93 8.02
C ASP A 104 1.35 11.45 7.94
N GLY A 105 1.95 11.46 6.75
CA GLY A 105 3.30 11.98 6.50
C GLY A 105 4.41 10.94 6.54
N HIS A 106 4.13 9.66 6.80
CA HIS A 106 5.15 8.61 6.79
C HIS A 106 5.31 7.96 5.41
N LEU A 107 6.55 7.57 5.12
CA LEU A 107 6.89 6.76 3.96
C LEU A 107 7.05 5.30 4.38
N THR A 108 6.36 4.40 3.69
CA THR A 108 6.55 2.95 3.80
C THR A 108 7.20 2.42 2.54
N GLU A 109 8.24 1.60 2.69
CA GLU A 109 8.94 0.93 1.60
C GLU A 109 8.98 -0.57 1.84
N ASP A 110 8.52 -1.35 0.87
CA ASP A 110 8.45 -2.81 0.97
C ASP A 110 8.27 -3.44 -0.44
N VAL A 111 8.32 -4.78 -0.52
CA VAL A 111 8.42 -5.55 -1.76
C VAL A 111 7.38 -6.68 -1.82
N ILE A 112 6.70 -6.81 -2.96
CA ILE A 112 5.84 -7.97 -3.28
C ILE A 112 6.47 -8.77 -4.42
N TYR A 113 6.84 -10.03 -4.15
CA TYR A 113 7.36 -10.95 -5.17
C TYR A 113 6.22 -11.67 -5.89
N PHE A 114 6.39 -11.87 -7.20
CA PHE A 114 5.42 -12.59 -8.02
C PHE A 114 6.09 -13.22 -9.24
N ALA A 115 5.39 -14.16 -9.89
CA ALA A 115 5.90 -14.86 -11.06
C ALA A 115 4.87 -14.87 -12.19
N VAL A 116 5.34 -14.68 -13.41
CA VAL A 116 4.55 -14.78 -14.63
C VAL A 116 4.80 -16.16 -15.23
N LYS A 117 3.75 -17.00 -15.25
CA LYS A 117 3.84 -18.40 -15.71
C LYS A 117 3.51 -18.52 -17.20
N PRO A 118 4.17 -19.43 -17.94
CA PRO A 118 3.86 -19.75 -19.34
C PRO A 118 2.39 -20.06 -19.59
#